data_AF-A0A1B8DQQ8-F1
#
_entry.id   AF-A0A1B8DQQ8-F1
#
_cell.length_a   1.000
_cell.length_b   1.000
_cell.length_c   1.000
_cell.angle_alpha   90.00
_cell.angle_beta   90.00
_cell.angle_gamma   90.00
#
_symmetry.space_group_name_H-M   'P 1'
#
loop_
_entity.id
_entity.type
_entity.pdbx_description
1 polymer ?
#
loop_
_entity_poly.entity_id
_entity_poly.type
_entity_poly.pdbx_seq_one_letter_code
_entity_poly.pdbx_strand_id
1 'polypeptide(L)'
;MAAQENAIFGDDGGDDVGPLQRQYNLFLGVWSQFWYVGAQVAIAGYFINYCKEVRKTAAEGSDLLAVAQGLYAANRFIAAGLKTSSIFKPRYMLAVYLGLCAVFAIAAMNTQGTAGIGLFIMIFVFESCCFATIFTLALRGIGGHTKRGGAFLVSAISGGAVVPPMMGAVVASHNAHFAMIIPFMGYVLAYAFPVYVNFFNKEAMDMHRGTTLNIEPREDAGGEKDAGVAEETEDKSAPPTYAVKE
;
A
#
# COMPACT_ATOMS: atom_id res chain seq x y z
N MET A 1 -26.97 0.81 21.25
CA MET A 1 -25.86 1.27 20.38
C MET A 1 -24.74 0.22 20.26
N ALA A 2 -24.37 -0.51 21.32
CA ALA A 2 -23.37 -1.60 21.25
C ALA A 2 -23.82 -2.89 20.52
N ALA A 3 -25.14 -3.11 20.35
CA ALA A 3 -25.65 -4.32 19.70
C ALA A 3 -25.66 -4.25 18.16
N GLN A 4 -25.59 -3.06 17.57
CA GLN A 4 -25.64 -2.88 16.10
C GLN A 4 -24.25 -2.96 15.46
N GLU A 5 -23.18 -2.78 16.23
CA GLU A 5 -21.80 -2.95 15.76
C GLU A 5 -21.46 -4.43 15.49
N ASN A 6 -22.04 -5.35 16.26
CA ASN A 6 -21.82 -6.79 16.08
C ASN A 6 -22.53 -7.38 14.85
N ALA A 7 -23.48 -6.67 14.23
CA ALA A 7 -24.26 -7.17 13.09
C ALA A 7 -23.59 -6.91 11.72
N ILE A 8 -22.63 -5.99 11.63
CA ILE A 8 -21.85 -5.76 10.39
C ILE A 8 -20.63 -6.68 10.31
N PHE A 9 -20.26 -7.30 11.42
CA PHE A 9 -19.12 -8.19 11.53
C PHE A 9 -19.61 -9.62 11.77
N GLY A 10 -20.14 -10.20 10.70
CA GLY A 10 -20.53 -11.61 10.66
C GLY A 10 -19.46 -12.49 11.30
N ASP A 11 -19.92 -13.24 12.28
CA ASP A 11 -19.26 -14.40 12.85
C ASP A 11 -19.21 -15.51 11.78
N ASP A 12 -18.25 -15.41 10.86
CA ASP A 12 -17.93 -16.52 9.97
C ASP A 12 -17.02 -17.50 10.72
N GLY A 13 -17.66 -18.37 11.50
CA GLY A 13 -17.07 -19.62 11.96
C GLY A 13 -16.94 -20.60 10.78
N GLY A 14 -15.72 -21.04 10.49
CA GLY A 14 -15.51 -22.17 9.57
C GLY A 14 -14.22 -22.15 8.77
N ASP A 15 -13.08 -22.01 9.45
CA ASP A 15 -11.81 -22.68 9.12
C ASP A 15 -10.87 -22.37 10.28
N ASP A 16 -10.32 -23.40 10.93
CA ASP A 16 -9.30 -23.27 11.97
C ASP A 16 -7.97 -22.81 11.32
N VAL A 17 -7.96 -21.57 10.83
CA VAL A 17 -6.76 -20.83 10.50
C VAL A 17 -6.05 -20.64 11.84
N GLY A 18 -5.06 -21.49 12.09
CA GLY A 18 -4.27 -21.51 13.32
C GLY A 18 -3.81 -20.11 13.77
N PRO A 19 -3.32 -19.99 15.02
CA PRO A 19 -3.23 -18.71 15.72
C PRO A 19 -2.56 -17.63 14.87
N LEU A 20 -3.17 -16.43 14.85
CA LEU A 20 -2.69 -15.21 14.18
C LEU A 20 -1.17 -14.99 14.32
N GLN A 21 -0.61 -15.36 15.47
CA GLN A 21 0.82 -15.29 15.81
C GLN A 21 1.73 -16.15 14.92
N ARG A 22 1.19 -17.17 14.25
CA ARG A 22 1.93 -18.09 13.37
C ARG A 22 2.02 -17.56 11.92
N GLN A 23 1.31 -16.47 11.60
CA GLN A 23 1.37 -15.81 10.30
C GLN A 23 2.53 -14.79 10.28
N TYR A 24 3.76 -15.28 10.12
CA TYR A 24 4.97 -14.45 10.08
C TYR A 24 4.94 -13.37 8.98
N ASN A 25 4.20 -13.60 7.87
CA ASN A 25 4.01 -12.60 6.82
C ASN A 25 3.35 -11.32 7.34
N LEU A 26 2.36 -11.44 8.22
CA LEU A 26 1.63 -10.30 8.75
C LEU A 26 2.55 -9.44 9.62
N PHE A 27 3.25 -10.06 10.59
CA PHE A 27 4.13 -9.33 11.49
C PHE A 27 5.32 -8.68 10.78
N LEU A 28 5.88 -9.36 9.78
CA LEU A 28 6.95 -8.78 8.96
C LEU A 28 6.41 -7.65 8.07
N GLY A 29 5.17 -7.76 7.60
CA GLY A 29 4.49 -6.68 6.87
C GLY A 29 4.21 -5.46 7.76
N VAL A 30 3.74 -5.69 8.99
CA VAL A 30 3.54 -4.66 10.03
C VAL A 30 4.86 -3.96 10.37
N TRP A 31 5.92 -4.74 10.60
CA TRP A 31 7.27 -4.21 10.82
C TRP A 31 7.75 -3.35 9.64
N SER A 32 7.62 -3.87 8.43
CA SER A 32 7.98 -3.13 7.22
C SER A 32 7.18 -1.85 7.07
N GLN A 33 5.88 -1.88 7.33
CA GLN A 33 5.00 -0.71 7.23
C GLN A 33 5.38 0.35 8.25
N PHE A 34 5.73 -0.05 9.47
CA PHE A 34 6.16 0.87 10.53
C PHE A 34 7.39 1.67 10.13
N TRP A 35 8.44 0.99 9.66
CA TRP A 35 9.68 1.64 9.23
C TRP A 35 9.51 2.44 7.94
N TYR A 36 8.74 1.92 6.99
CA TYR A 36 8.42 2.60 5.74
C TYR A 36 7.66 3.90 5.96
N VAL A 37 6.55 3.88 6.71
CA VAL A 37 5.78 5.11 7.02
C VAL A 37 6.62 6.08 7.84
N GLY A 38 7.41 5.57 8.79
CA GLY A 38 8.35 6.39 9.54
C GLY A 38 9.34 7.15 8.66
N ALA A 39 9.96 6.46 7.68
CA ALA A 39 10.86 7.07 6.72
C ALA A 39 10.15 8.11 5.83
N GLN A 40 8.96 7.77 5.32
CA GLN A 40 8.16 8.66 4.48
C GLN A 40 7.85 9.99 5.18
N VAL A 41 7.35 9.93 6.42
CA VAL A 41 6.97 11.12 7.18
C VAL A 41 8.20 11.93 7.57
N ALA A 42 9.32 11.26 7.88
CA ALA A 42 10.58 11.93 8.20
C ALA A 42 11.12 12.72 6.99
N ILE A 43 11.12 12.12 5.79
CA ILE A 43 11.50 12.80 4.54
C ILE A 43 10.56 13.98 4.25
N ALA A 44 9.25 13.78 4.36
CA ALA A 44 8.28 14.84 4.10
C ALA A 44 8.43 16.03 5.07
N GLY A 45 8.62 15.76 6.35
CA GLY A 45 8.89 16.82 7.35
C GLY A 45 10.22 17.54 7.11
N TYR A 46 11.23 16.82 6.63
CA TYR A 46 12.55 17.38 6.37
C TYR A 46 12.65 18.16 5.06
N PHE A 47 11.83 17.84 4.05
CA PHE A 47 11.90 18.45 2.72
C PHE A 47 11.83 19.98 2.74
N ILE A 48 10.91 20.56 3.52
CA ILE A 48 10.79 22.03 3.62
C ILE A 48 12.05 22.66 4.23
N ASN A 49 12.64 22.00 5.23
CA ASN A 49 13.88 22.48 5.85
C ASN A 49 15.05 22.38 4.87
N TYR A 50 15.14 21.31 4.09
CA TYR A 50 16.12 21.17 3.02
C TYR A 50 15.98 22.27 1.96
N CYS A 51 14.76 22.62 1.54
CA CYS A 51 14.55 23.73 0.60
C CYS A 51 15.05 25.08 1.15
N LYS A 52 14.88 25.33 2.46
CA LYS A 52 15.41 26.53 3.11
C LYS A 52 16.95 26.56 3.12
N GLU A 53 17.60 25.42 3.32
CA GLU A 53 19.07 25.31 3.27
C GLU A 53 19.64 25.62 1.89
N VAL A 54 18.92 25.26 0.82
CA VAL A 54 19.28 25.59 -0.56
C VAL A 54 18.96 27.05 -0.93
N ARG A 55 18.64 27.91 0.05
CA ARG A 55 18.25 29.33 -0.11
C ARG A 55 16.98 29.55 -0.93
N LYS A 56 16.09 28.55 -1.01
CA LYS A 56 14.73 28.75 -1.53
C LYS A 56 13.80 29.25 -0.44
N THR A 57 12.81 30.04 -0.84
CA THR A 57 11.77 30.51 0.09
C THR A 57 10.88 29.36 0.54
N ALA A 58 10.22 29.50 1.69
CA ALA A 58 9.26 28.50 2.17
C ALA A 58 8.07 28.31 1.21
N ALA A 59 7.70 29.37 0.47
CA ALA A 59 6.67 29.32 -0.55
C ALA A 59 7.10 28.42 -1.72
N GLU A 60 8.30 28.63 -2.28
CA GLU A 60 8.84 27.78 -3.34
C GLU A 60 9.02 26.33 -2.89
N GLY A 61 9.42 26.09 -1.64
CA GLY A 61 9.51 24.73 -1.08
C GLY A 61 8.15 24.03 -1.04
N SER A 62 7.08 24.76 -0.70
CA SER A 62 5.71 24.24 -0.69
C SER A 62 5.20 23.94 -2.09
N ASP A 63 5.49 24.80 -3.07
CA ASP A 63 5.15 24.56 -4.48
C ASP A 63 5.85 23.32 -5.03
N LEU A 64 7.14 23.14 -4.70
CA LEU A 64 7.90 21.95 -5.08
C LEU A 64 7.37 20.68 -4.41
N LEU A 65 6.92 20.76 -3.16
CA LEU A 65 6.19 19.66 -2.51
C LEU A 65 4.88 19.35 -3.21
N ALA A 66 4.10 20.36 -3.59
CA ALA A 66 2.85 20.16 -4.30
C ALA A 66 3.08 19.44 -5.64
N VAL A 67 4.12 19.83 -6.37
CA VAL A 67 4.56 19.13 -7.59
C VAL A 67 4.97 17.68 -7.27
N ALA A 68 5.73 17.46 -6.20
CA ALA A 68 6.11 16.11 -5.77
C ALA A 68 4.90 15.23 -5.45
N GLN A 69 3.89 15.77 -4.75
CA GLN A 69 2.65 15.06 -4.42
C GLN A 69 1.78 14.81 -5.67
N GLY A 70 1.78 15.74 -6.64
CA GLY A 70 1.15 15.52 -7.94
C GLY A 70 1.78 14.38 -8.73
N LEU A 71 3.12 14.36 -8.79
CA LEU A 71 3.89 13.26 -9.41
C LEU A 71 3.69 11.93 -8.67
N TYR A 72 3.65 11.96 -7.34
CA TYR A 72 3.32 10.80 -6.50
C TYR A 72 1.95 10.22 -6.87
N ALA A 73 0.93 11.07 -7.01
CA ALA A 73 -0.41 10.67 -7.39
C ALA A 73 -0.45 10.09 -8.82
N ALA A 74 0.21 10.76 -9.77
CA ALA A 74 0.32 10.30 -11.16
C ALA A 74 0.99 8.93 -11.25
N ASN A 75 2.11 8.73 -10.54
CA ASN A 75 2.82 7.46 -10.53
C ASN A 75 1.97 6.32 -9.94
N ARG A 76 1.03 6.62 -9.04
CA ARG A 76 0.12 5.61 -8.49
C ARG A 76 -0.79 5.02 -9.56
N PHE A 77 -1.22 5.81 -10.55
CA PHE A 77 -1.99 5.32 -11.71
C PHE A 77 -1.11 4.50 -12.65
N ILE A 78 0.12 4.94 -12.91
CA ILE A 78 1.09 4.20 -13.73
C ILE A 78 1.40 2.85 -13.09
N ALA A 79 1.73 2.83 -11.79
CA ALA A 79 2.02 1.62 -11.04
C ALA A 79 0.77 0.70 -10.89
N ALA A 80 -0.43 1.27 -10.85
CA ALA A 80 -1.67 0.49 -10.90
C ALA A 80 -1.85 -0.19 -12.27
N GLY A 81 -1.68 0.55 -13.37
CA GLY A 81 -1.71 -0.01 -14.72
C GLY A 81 -0.63 -1.08 -14.96
N LEU A 82 0.56 -0.86 -14.40
CA LEU A 82 1.66 -1.83 -14.48
C LEU A 82 1.36 -3.11 -13.68
N LYS A 83 0.66 -3.01 -12.54
CA LYS A 83 0.18 -4.17 -11.76
C LYS A 83 -0.94 -4.94 -12.44
N THR A 84 -1.76 -4.28 -13.27
CA THR A 84 -2.78 -4.96 -14.09
C THR A 84 -2.14 -5.82 -15.17
N SER A 85 -0.94 -5.47 -15.63
CA SER A 85 -0.19 -6.29 -16.58
C SER A 85 0.30 -7.57 -15.88
N SER A 86 -0.11 -8.74 -16.40
CA SER A 86 0.26 -10.09 -15.90
C SER A 86 1.79 -10.33 -15.82
N ILE A 87 2.59 -9.43 -16.37
CA ILE A 87 4.04 -9.52 -16.47
C ILE A 87 4.74 -9.18 -15.14
N PHE A 88 4.19 -8.29 -14.30
CA PHE A 88 4.87 -7.82 -13.09
C PHE A 88 4.26 -8.40 -11.81
N LYS A 89 5.02 -9.29 -11.14
CA LYS A 89 4.64 -9.76 -9.80
C LYS A 89 4.76 -8.59 -8.81
N PRO A 90 3.72 -8.26 -8.03
CA PRO A 90 3.74 -7.15 -7.06
C PRO A 90 4.91 -7.22 -6.07
N ARG A 91 5.41 -8.43 -5.77
CA ARG A 91 6.59 -8.65 -4.95
C ARG A 91 7.88 -8.05 -5.53
N TYR A 92 8.16 -8.30 -6.81
CA TYR A 92 9.37 -7.75 -7.43
C TYR A 92 9.25 -6.24 -7.60
N MET A 93 8.04 -5.75 -7.88
CA MET A 93 7.78 -4.32 -7.97
C MET A 93 8.07 -3.62 -6.63
N LEU A 94 7.59 -4.20 -5.51
CA LEU A 94 7.89 -3.68 -4.17
C LEU A 94 9.39 -3.67 -3.88
N ALA A 95 10.09 -4.77 -4.18
CA ALA A 95 11.54 -4.86 -3.97
C ALA A 95 12.29 -3.80 -4.79
N VAL A 96 11.98 -3.66 -6.08
CA VAL A 96 12.63 -2.66 -6.94
C VAL A 96 12.33 -1.24 -6.44
N TYR A 97 11.09 -0.94 -6.07
CA TYR A 97 10.70 0.40 -5.65
C TYR A 97 11.36 0.79 -4.31
N LEU A 98 11.34 -0.08 -3.29
CA LEU A 98 12.06 0.18 -2.04
C LEU A 98 13.57 0.28 -2.24
N GLY A 99 14.14 -0.56 -3.12
CA GLY A 99 15.56 -0.51 -3.46
C GLY A 99 15.95 0.81 -4.12
N LEU A 100 15.13 1.29 -5.06
CA LEU A 100 15.32 2.60 -5.69
C LEU A 100 15.19 3.73 -4.66
N CYS A 101 14.19 3.71 -3.78
CA CYS A 101 14.06 4.68 -2.69
C CYS A 101 15.32 4.71 -1.80
N ALA A 102 15.88 3.55 -1.45
CA ALA A 102 17.10 3.46 -0.65
C ALA A 102 18.33 4.04 -1.39
N VAL A 103 18.48 3.73 -2.69
CA VAL A 103 19.56 4.28 -3.53
C VAL A 103 19.44 5.80 -3.67
N PHE A 104 18.24 6.31 -3.94
CA PHE A 104 17.99 7.74 -4.03
C PHE A 104 18.18 8.44 -2.68
N ALA A 105 17.86 7.79 -1.55
CA ALA A 105 18.13 8.31 -0.22
C ALA A 105 19.64 8.49 0.02
N ILE A 106 20.47 7.50 -0.33
CA ILE A 106 21.94 7.64 -0.26
C ILE A 106 22.44 8.72 -1.22
N ALA A 107 21.91 8.77 -2.45
CA ALA A 107 22.29 9.80 -3.40
C ALA A 107 21.94 11.20 -2.88
N ALA A 108 20.79 11.35 -2.21
CA ALA A 108 20.36 12.61 -1.60
C ALA A 108 21.22 12.99 -0.38
N MET A 109 21.81 12.02 0.34
CA MET A 109 22.80 12.30 1.39
C MET A 109 24.08 12.94 0.82
N ASN A 110 24.55 12.44 -0.34
CA ASN A 110 25.80 12.87 -0.94
C ASN A 110 25.65 14.10 -1.86
N THR A 111 24.43 14.44 -2.26
CA THR A 111 24.15 15.54 -3.19
C THR A 111 23.67 16.76 -2.43
N GLN A 112 24.24 17.93 -2.74
CA GLN A 112 23.85 19.20 -2.14
C GLN A 112 23.21 20.12 -3.19
N GLY A 113 22.34 21.03 -2.74
CA GLY A 113 21.73 22.04 -3.59
C GLY A 113 20.44 21.57 -4.30
N THR A 114 20.14 22.21 -5.44
CA THR A 114 18.91 21.99 -6.22
C THR A 114 18.78 20.57 -6.76
N ALA A 115 19.91 19.91 -7.04
CA ALA A 115 19.93 18.51 -7.45
C ALA A 115 19.36 17.57 -6.36
N GLY A 116 19.59 17.88 -5.07
CA GLY A 116 19.02 17.11 -3.96
C GLY A 116 17.49 17.17 -3.93
N ILE A 117 16.89 18.32 -4.27
CA ILE A 117 15.43 18.47 -4.35
C ILE A 117 14.86 17.52 -5.41
N GLY A 118 15.52 17.41 -6.56
CA GLY A 118 15.13 16.45 -7.61
C GLY A 118 15.16 15.00 -7.09
N LEU A 119 16.18 14.62 -6.33
CA LEU A 119 16.29 13.29 -5.73
C LEU A 119 15.16 13.03 -4.72
N PHE A 120 14.81 14.01 -3.89
CA PHE A 120 13.66 13.90 -2.98
C PHE A 120 12.34 13.69 -3.72
N ILE A 121 12.11 14.44 -4.81
CA ILE A 121 10.91 14.26 -5.65
C ILE A 121 10.88 12.84 -6.22
N MET A 122 12.02 12.32 -6.69
CA MET A 122 12.11 10.95 -7.20
C MET A 122 11.81 9.92 -6.12
N ILE A 123 12.29 10.11 -4.88
CA ILE A 123 11.94 9.22 -3.75
C ILE A 123 10.42 9.18 -3.57
N PHE A 124 9.75 10.33 -3.51
CA PHE A 124 8.28 10.36 -3.40
C PHE A 124 7.58 9.63 -4.55
N VAL A 125 8.06 9.81 -5.77
CA VAL A 125 7.49 9.13 -6.95
C VAL A 125 7.56 7.61 -6.80
N PHE A 126 8.74 7.05 -6.51
CA PHE A 126 8.89 5.60 -6.33
C PHE A 126 8.22 5.09 -5.05
N GLU A 127 8.05 5.94 -4.05
CA GLU A 127 7.39 5.55 -2.81
C GLU A 127 5.89 5.29 -2.98
N SER A 128 5.24 5.82 -4.03
CA SER A 128 3.78 5.98 -4.10
C SER A 128 2.92 4.72 -4.03
N CYS A 129 3.42 3.59 -4.51
CA CYS A 129 2.66 2.33 -4.51
C CYS A 129 3.13 1.36 -3.42
N CYS A 130 4.19 1.70 -2.68
CA CYS A 130 4.82 0.80 -1.72
C CYS A 130 3.87 0.51 -0.55
N PHE A 131 3.24 1.54 0.03
CA PHE A 131 2.24 1.39 1.10
C PHE A 131 1.14 0.36 0.76
N ALA A 132 0.51 0.53 -0.40
CA ALA A 132 -0.59 -0.35 -0.82
C ALA A 132 -0.10 -1.76 -1.14
N THR A 133 1.11 -1.88 -1.68
CA THR A 133 1.69 -3.19 -2.02
C THR A 133 2.11 -3.95 -0.76
N ILE A 134 2.71 -3.28 0.24
CA ILE A 134 3.01 -3.89 1.55
C ILE A 134 1.70 -4.36 2.20
N PHE A 135 0.69 -3.50 2.25
CA PHE A 135 -0.60 -3.81 2.87
C PHE A 135 -1.28 -5.03 2.23
N THR A 136 -1.31 -5.08 0.89
CA THR A 136 -1.92 -6.19 0.15
C THR A 136 -1.12 -7.48 0.23
N LEU A 137 0.23 -7.41 0.24
CA LEU A 137 1.09 -8.59 0.44
C LEU A 137 0.98 -9.14 1.85
N ALA A 138 0.96 -8.27 2.86
CA ALA A 138 0.89 -8.65 4.26
C ALA A 138 -0.44 -9.34 4.59
N LEU A 139 -1.55 -8.92 3.98
CA LEU A 139 -2.88 -9.51 4.17
C LEU A 139 -3.15 -10.75 3.32
N ARG A 140 -2.27 -11.10 2.38
CA ARG A 140 -2.51 -12.24 1.49
C ARG A 140 -2.40 -13.56 2.25
N GLY A 141 -3.43 -14.40 2.12
CA GLY A 141 -3.48 -15.73 2.74
C GLY A 141 -3.88 -15.74 4.23
N ILE A 142 -4.39 -14.62 4.77
CA ILE A 142 -4.77 -14.51 6.19
C ILE A 142 -6.17 -15.10 6.48
N GLY A 143 -7.04 -15.23 5.48
CA GLY A 143 -8.39 -15.80 5.65
C GLY A 143 -9.27 -14.99 6.61
N GLY A 144 -10.04 -15.66 7.48
CA GLY A 144 -10.98 -15.05 8.44
C GLY A 144 -10.34 -14.05 9.42
N HIS A 145 -9.01 -14.04 9.54
CA HIS A 145 -8.29 -13.11 10.40
C HIS A 145 -7.93 -11.76 9.74
N THR A 146 -8.34 -11.53 8.49
CA THR A 146 -7.96 -10.33 7.70
C THR A 146 -8.35 -9.03 8.41
N LYS A 147 -9.50 -9.01 9.10
CA LYS A 147 -9.97 -7.84 9.86
C LYS A 147 -9.00 -7.44 10.98
N ARG A 148 -8.50 -8.42 11.75
CA ARG A 148 -7.51 -8.18 12.82
C ARG A 148 -6.14 -7.84 12.23
N GLY A 149 -5.71 -8.54 11.18
CA GLY A 149 -4.45 -8.25 10.50
C GLY A 149 -4.38 -6.83 9.92
N GLY A 150 -5.49 -6.37 9.32
CA GLY A 150 -5.61 -5.01 8.81
C GLY A 150 -5.46 -3.96 9.92
N ALA A 151 -6.07 -4.20 11.08
CA ALA A 151 -5.93 -3.30 12.23
C ALA A 151 -4.46 -3.17 12.71
N PHE A 152 -3.69 -4.26 12.73
CA PHE A 152 -2.26 -4.21 13.06
C PHE A 152 -1.42 -3.46 12.00
N LEU A 153 -1.75 -3.61 10.71
CA LEU A 153 -1.07 -2.86 9.65
C LEU A 153 -1.37 -1.36 9.72
N VAL A 154 -2.59 -0.98 10.09
CA VAL A 154 -2.97 0.42 10.28
C VAL A 154 -2.32 0.99 11.54
N SER A 155 -2.23 0.22 12.64
CA SER A 155 -1.53 0.68 13.83
C SER A 155 -0.03 0.89 13.60
N ALA A 156 0.57 0.16 12.66
CA ALA A 156 1.96 0.37 12.23
C ALA A 156 2.23 1.79 11.68
N ILE A 157 1.22 2.50 11.19
CA ILE A 157 1.34 3.88 10.70
C ILE A 157 1.85 4.83 11.81
N SER A 158 1.70 4.44 13.08
CA SER A 158 2.28 5.15 14.23
C SER A 158 3.81 5.35 14.15
N GLY A 159 4.53 4.58 13.32
CA GLY A 159 5.95 4.82 13.04
C GLY A 159 6.24 6.22 12.49
N GLY A 160 5.26 6.83 11.80
CA GLY A 160 5.29 8.22 11.36
C GLY A 160 5.35 9.24 12.49
N ALA A 161 5.03 8.87 13.73
CA ALA A 161 5.19 9.74 14.90
C ALA A 161 6.54 9.53 15.61
N VAL A 162 7.16 8.36 15.45
CA VAL A 162 8.39 7.96 16.17
C VAL A 162 9.65 8.36 15.41
N VAL A 163 9.67 8.13 14.09
CA VAL A 163 10.86 8.32 13.25
C VAL A 163 11.17 9.79 12.96
N PRO A 164 10.21 10.71 12.73
CA PRO A 164 10.55 12.11 12.49
C PRO A 164 11.21 12.82 13.67
N PRO A 165 10.78 12.64 14.93
CA PRO A 165 11.51 13.18 16.08
C PRO A 165 12.95 12.64 16.20
N MET A 166 13.16 11.35 15.89
CA MET A 166 14.51 10.78 15.83
C MET A 166 15.37 11.49 14.78
N MET A 167 14.83 11.70 13.57
CA MET A 167 15.51 12.44 12.52
C MET A 167 15.79 13.89 12.96
N GLY A 168 14.81 14.57 13.57
CA GLY A 168 14.96 15.93 14.08
C GLY A 168 16.05 16.07 15.14
N ALA A 169 16.17 15.11 16.05
CA ALA A 169 17.25 15.08 17.04
C ALA A 169 18.64 14.91 16.39
N VAL A 170 18.73 14.12 15.31
CA VAL A 170 19.97 13.98 14.52
C VAL A 170 20.29 15.26 13.76
N VAL A 171 19.30 15.95 13.19
CA VAL A 171 19.50 17.28 12.55
C VAL A 171 19.97 18.32 13.57
N ALA A 172 19.53 18.25 14.81
CA ALA A 172 19.94 19.20 15.85
C ALA A 172 21.39 18.97 16.34
N SER A 173 21.89 17.73 16.27
CA SER A 173 23.22 17.34 16.76
C SER A 173 24.28 17.22 15.66
N HIS A 174 23.87 16.93 14.43
CA HIS A 174 24.72 16.74 13.26
C HIS A 174 24.25 17.60 12.09
N ASN A 175 24.92 17.45 10.93
CA ASN A 175 24.48 18.09 9.70
C ASN A 175 23.17 17.49 9.20
N ALA A 176 22.36 18.36 8.61
CA ALA A 176 21.05 18.02 8.10
C ALA A 176 21.11 16.95 6.97
N HIS A 177 22.19 16.94 6.19
CA HIS A 177 22.52 15.87 5.23
C HIS A 177 22.76 14.49 5.88
N PHE A 178 23.34 14.44 7.08
CA PHE A 178 23.57 13.18 7.79
C PHE A 178 22.26 12.58 8.31
N ALA A 179 21.26 13.41 8.63
CA ALA A 179 19.95 12.95 9.10
C ALA A 179 19.20 12.10 8.07
N MET A 180 19.54 12.19 6.78
CA MET A 180 19.01 11.34 5.71
C MET A 180 19.41 9.86 5.83
N ILE A 181 20.34 9.53 6.74
CA ILE A 181 20.63 8.14 7.11
C ILE A 181 19.43 7.45 7.78
N ILE A 182 18.57 8.22 8.46
CA ILE A 182 17.40 7.69 9.17
C ILE A 182 16.36 7.15 8.18
N PRO A 183 15.90 7.92 7.17
CA PRO A 183 15.05 7.38 6.11
C PRO A 183 15.70 6.24 5.33
N PHE A 184 17.00 6.30 5.05
CA PHE A 184 17.72 5.20 4.39
C PHE A 184 17.62 3.91 5.20
N MET A 185 17.91 3.97 6.50
CA MET A 185 17.77 2.82 7.40
C MET A 185 16.32 2.32 7.46
N GLY A 186 15.33 3.21 7.46
CA GLY A 186 13.92 2.85 7.40
C GLY A 186 13.57 2.06 6.12
N TYR A 187 14.06 2.49 4.95
CA TYR A 187 13.87 1.73 3.70
C TYR A 187 14.60 0.39 3.69
N VAL A 188 15.80 0.31 4.25
CA VAL A 188 16.56 -0.94 4.38
C VAL A 188 15.84 -1.93 5.32
N LEU A 189 15.32 -1.46 6.44
CA LEU A 189 14.54 -2.28 7.37
C LEU A 189 13.22 -2.73 6.74
N ALA A 190 12.57 -1.85 5.97
CA ALA A 190 11.39 -2.23 5.19
C ALA A 190 11.73 -3.23 4.06
N TYR A 191 12.96 -3.18 3.52
CA TYR A 191 13.42 -4.10 2.47
C TYR A 191 13.54 -5.56 2.94
N ALA A 192 13.66 -5.79 4.25
CA ALA A 192 13.67 -7.14 4.81
C ALA A 192 12.38 -7.93 4.48
N PHE A 193 11.23 -7.25 4.41
CA PHE A 193 9.94 -7.88 4.09
C PHE A 193 9.84 -8.40 2.64
N PRO A 194 10.07 -7.61 1.57
CA PRO A 194 10.05 -8.14 0.21
C PRO A 194 11.12 -9.21 -0.03
N VAL A 195 12.28 -9.13 0.64
CA VAL A 195 13.30 -10.20 0.58
C VAL A 195 12.74 -11.49 1.19
N TYR A 196 12.20 -11.43 2.41
CA TYR A 196 11.59 -12.58 3.07
C TYR A 196 10.47 -13.21 2.22
N VAL A 197 9.55 -12.39 1.69
CA VAL A 197 8.45 -12.87 0.84
C VAL A 197 8.95 -13.46 -0.49
N ASN A 198 10.15 -13.08 -0.95
CA ASN A 198 10.74 -13.59 -2.19
C ASN A 198 11.44 -14.94 -2.01
N PHE A 199 12.02 -15.17 -0.83
CA PHE A 199 12.72 -16.41 -0.49
C PHE A 199 11.81 -17.47 0.15
N PHE A 200 10.95 -17.10 1.09
CA PHE A 200 10.21 -18.07 1.92
C PHE A 200 8.77 -18.36 1.47
N ASN A 201 8.11 -17.45 0.74
CA ASN A 201 6.68 -17.58 0.45
C ASN A 201 6.34 -17.42 -1.04
N LYS A 202 7.17 -18.02 -1.91
CA LYS A 202 7.01 -17.93 -3.36
C LYS A 202 5.70 -18.56 -3.86
N GLU A 203 5.35 -19.73 -3.34
CA GLU A 203 4.19 -20.51 -3.77
C GLU A 203 2.88 -20.03 -3.11
N ALA A 204 2.86 -19.75 -1.80
CA ALA A 204 1.67 -19.26 -1.12
C ALA A 204 1.15 -17.92 -1.65
N MET A 205 2.05 -17.06 -2.15
CA MET A 205 1.73 -15.76 -2.74
C MET A 205 1.20 -15.82 -4.18
N ASP A 206 1.59 -16.87 -4.92
CA ASP A 206 1.25 -17.08 -6.34
C ASP A 206 0.02 -18.02 -6.51
N MET A 207 -0.50 -18.63 -5.43
CA MET A 207 -1.61 -19.60 -5.44
C MET A 207 -2.96 -19.08 -5.96
N HIS A 208 -3.26 -17.78 -5.88
CA HIS A 208 -4.55 -17.22 -6.36
C HIS A 208 -4.49 -16.61 -7.77
N ARG A 209 -3.54 -17.04 -8.59
CA ARG A 209 -3.38 -16.52 -9.96
C ARG A 209 -4.15 -17.31 -11.00
N GLY A 210 -4.55 -18.54 -10.68
CA GLY A 210 -5.44 -19.36 -11.48
C GLY A 210 -6.85 -19.32 -10.90
N THR A 211 -7.55 -18.20 -11.03
CA THR A 211 -9.01 -18.28 -10.93
C THR A 211 -9.49 -18.86 -12.25
N THR A 212 -9.62 -20.19 -12.31
CA THR A 212 -10.57 -20.78 -13.24
C THR A 212 -11.93 -20.20 -12.84
N LEU A 213 -12.40 -19.19 -13.58
CA LEU A 213 -13.82 -18.91 -13.63
C LEU A 213 -14.46 -20.26 -13.87
N ASN A 214 -15.33 -20.68 -12.96
CA ASN A 214 -15.98 -21.98 -12.96
C ASN A 214 -16.96 -22.05 -14.15
N ILE A 215 -16.41 -22.04 -15.37
CA ILE A 215 -17.07 -22.40 -16.61
C ILE A 215 -16.63 -23.84 -16.86
N GLU A 216 -17.07 -24.75 -15.98
CA GLU A 216 -17.17 -26.13 -16.40
C GLU A 216 -18.36 -26.20 -17.36
N PRO A 217 -18.18 -26.66 -18.61
CA PRO A 217 -19.31 -27.04 -19.43
C PRO A 217 -20.01 -28.17 -18.68
N ARG A 218 -21.24 -27.92 -18.22
CA ARG A 218 -22.08 -28.96 -17.64
C ARG A 218 -22.54 -29.90 -18.76
N GLU A 219 -21.67 -30.81 -19.17
CA GLU A 219 -22.04 -32.13 -19.69
C GLU A 219 -22.12 -32.99 -18.43
N ASP A 220 -23.27 -33.44 -17.93
CA ASP A 220 -24.16 -34.41 -18.55
C ASP A 220 -25.43 -34.67 -17.69
N ALA A 221 -26.36 -35.44 -18.28
CA ALA A 221 -27.64 -35.98 -17.78
C ALA A 221 -28.91 -35.22 -18.23
N GLY A 222 -29.55 -35.78 -19.26
CA GLY A 222 -30.73 -35.24 -19.94
C GLY A 222 -32.08 -35.47 -19.24
N GLY A 223 -33.06 -34.71 -19.73
CA GLY A 223 -34.52 -34.82 -19.49
C GLY A 223 -34.97 -34.32 -18.12
N GLU A 224 -35.85 -33.34 -17.93
CA GLU A 224 -36.86 -32.69 -18.76
C GLU A 224 -37.05 -31.23 -18.30
N LYS A 225 -37.33 -30.35 -19.27
CA LYS A 225 -38.27 -29.19 -19.31
C LYS A 225 -38.40 -28.33 -18.03
N ASP A 226 -38.27 -27.01 -18.11
CA ASP A 226 -39.14 -26.16 -18.93
C ASP A 226 -38.54 -24.77 -19.18
N ALA A 227 -39.10 -24.11 -20.19
CA ALA A 227 -38.85 -22.78 -20.74
C ALA A 227 -38.45 -21.71 -19.69
N GLY A 228 -37.49 -20.81 -19.94
CA GLY A 228 -37.40 -19.90 -21.08
C GLY A 228 -37.88 -18.51 -20.64
N VAL A 229 -37.35 -17.46 -21.28
CA VAL A 229 -37.63 -16.00 -21.12
C VAL A 229 -36.56 -15.31 -20.24
N ALA A 230 -35.45 -14.82 -20.80
CA ALA A 230 -35.23 -13.71 -21.75
C ALA A 230 -34.94 -12.37 -21.04
N GLU A 231 -33.88 -11.73 -21.51
CA GLU A 231 -33.46 -10.37 -21.19
C GLU A 231 -34.62 -9.37 -21.22
N GLU A 232 -34.62 -8.41 -20.30
CA GLU A 232 -35.15 -7.09 -20.60
C GLU A 232 -34.30 -5.99 -19.97
N THR A 233 -33.78 -5.14 -20.85
CA THR A 233 -33.09 -3.88 -20.58
C THR A 233 -34.17 -2.81 -20.45
N GLU A 234 -34.26 -2.08 -19.35
CA GLU A 234 -35.19 -0.94 -19.23
C GLU A 234 -34.44 0.39 -19.05
N ASP A 235 -34.59 1.28 -20.03
CA ASP A 235 -34.31 2.73 -19.92
C ASP A 235 -35.63 3.53 -20.02
N LYS A 236 -35.98 4.16 -18.88
CA LYS A 236 -36.75 5.40 -18.64
C LYS A 236 -37.85 5.87 -19.61
N SER A 237 -39.09 5.97 -19.11
CA SER A 237 -39.90 7.23 -19.17
C SER A 237 -41.27 7.18 -18.44
N ALA A 238 -41.40 7.97 -17.36
CA ALA A 238 -42.63 8.56 -16.76
C ALA A 238 -43.68 7.65 -16.04
N PRO A 239 -44.61 8.23 -15.22
CA PRO A 239 -44.53 8.40 -13.75
C PRO A 239 -45.41 7.40 -12.94
N PRO A 240 -45.28 7.33 -11.59
CA PRO A 240 -45.87 6.25 -10.81
C PRO A 240 -47.35 6.52 -10.48
N THR A 241 -48.22 5.55 -10.76
CA THR A 241 -49.62 5.59 -10.31
C THR A 241 -49.77 4.69 -9.08
N TYR A 242 -50.04 5.30 -7.94
CA TYR A 242 -50.29 4.63 -6.66
C TYR A 242 -51.72 4.06 -6.64
N ALA A 243 -51.87 2.77 -6.36
CA ALA A 243 -53.16 2.12 -6.19
C ALA A 243 -53.80 2.50 -4.84
N VAL A 244 -55.09 2.85 -4.89
CA VAL A 244 -55.96 3.13 -3.75
C VAL A 244 -56.20 1.84 -2.96
N LYS A 245 -56.00 1.89 -1.63
CA LYS A 245 -56.54 0.91 -0.69
C LYS A 245 -58.00 1.25 -0.40
N GLU A 246 -58.91 0.31 -0.57
CA GLU A 246 -60.14 0.25 0.23
C GLU A 246 -59.84 -0.28 1.64
#